data_AF-A0A377ZM73-F1
#
_entry.id   AF-A0A377ZM73-F1
#
_cell.length_a   1.000
_cell.length_b   1.000
_cell.length_c   1.000
_cell.angle_alpha   90.00
_cell.angle_beta   90.00
_cell.angle_gamma   90.00
#
_symmetry.space_group_name_H-M   'P 1'
#
loop_
_entity.id
_entity.type
_entity.pdbx_description
1 polymer ?
#
loop_
_entity_poly.entity_id
_entity_poly.type
_entity_poly.pdbx_seq_one_letter_code
_entity_poly.pdbx_strand_id
1 'polypeptide(L)'
;MGNQLNDASSRQRGWIGSLLAGLAVGLLWAPCAGPVLGAILSLGFVHPGQATTGGLLLAYGSGGALMLFLLGWCGAALITRLRRGQAFGERLRRLAGGAMLASVALIASGGDRYLQSAGGLSQALEQRLAARLPQPEQKTSLQPIAAPQPSSAMPSLAGGSAWINSPALTPERLKGKVVLVDFWTRECINCQHTLPYVRDWANKYRAAGLVVIGVHTPEYPWERSLPLLR
;
A
#
# COMPACT_ATOMS: atom_id res chain seq x y z
N MET A 1 41.10 -1.63 31.36
CA MET A 1 39.69 -1.16 31.50
C MET A 1 38.69 -1.84 30.56
N GLY A 2 39.10 -2.46 29.44
CA GLY A 2 38.16 -3.14 28.52
C GLY A 2 37.51 -4.42 29.04
N ASN A 3 38.20 -5.24 29.85
CA ASN A 3 37.63 -6.49 30.39
C ASN A 3 36.51 -6.25 31.43
N GLN A 4 36.59 -5.19 32.23
CA GLN A 4 35.55 -4.91 33.24
C GLN A 4 34.25 -4.36 32.63
N LEU A 5 34.32 -3.67 31.48
CA LEU A 5 33.13 -3.25 30.73
C LEU A 5 32.46 -4.44 30.02
N ASN A 6 33.25 -5.44 29.61
CA ASN A 6 32.76 -6.65 28.96
C ASN A 6 32.03 -7.59 29.95
N ASP A 7 32.51 -7.67 31.20
CA ASP A 7 31.85 -8.44 32.26
C ASP A 7 30.56 -7.78 32.80
N ALA A 8 30.48 -6.45 32.80
CA ALA A 8 29.24 -5.74 33.10
C ALA A 8 28.17 -5.94 32.00
N SER A 9 28.60 -5.96 30.74
CA SER A 9 27.72 -6.24 29.58
C SER A 9 27.18 -7.68 29.57
N SER A 10 27.97 -8.66 30.02
CA SER A 10 27.55 -10.07 30.06
C SER A 10 26.51 -10.34 31.15
N ARG A 11 26.52 -9.57 32.26
CA ARG A 11 25.54 -9.65 33.37
C ARG A 11 24.18 -9.04 33.04
N GLN A 12 24.11 -8.06 32.12
CA GLN A 12 22.87 -7.41 31.69
C GLN A 12 22.10 -8.17 30.60
N ARG A 13 22.63 -9.30 30.10
CA ARG A 13 21.92 -10.29 29.28
C ARG A 13 20.91 -11.12 30.10
N GLY A 14 20.22 -10.47 31.03
CA GLY A 14 19.10 -11.05 31.76
C GLY A 14 17.89 -11.26 30.86
N TRP A 15 16.89 -11.97 31.39
CA TRP A 15 15.62 -12.29 30.74
C TRP A 15 14.95 -11.10 30.02
N ILE A 16 15.13 -9.88 30.54
CA ILE A 16 14.66 -8.62 29.93
C ILE A 16 15.30 -8.36 28.57
N GLY A 17 16.59 -8.65 28.40
CA GLY A 17 17.29 -8.50 27.12
C GLY A 17 16.77 -9.48 26.07
N SER A 18 16.46 -10.71 26.44
CA SER A 18 15.78 -11.67 25.55
C SER A 18 14.35 -11.25 25.22
N LEU A 19 13.64 -10.62 26.18
CA LEU A 19 12.27 -10.17 26.01
C LEU A 19 12.19 -8.96 25.07
N LEU A 20 13.09 -7.99 25.24
CA LEU A 20 13.22 -6.83 24.35
C LEU A 20 13.71 -7.21 22.95
N ALA A 21 14.64 -8.17 22.85
CA ALA A 21 15.06 -8.69 21.54
C ALA A 21 13.90 -9.40 20.83
N GLY A 22 13.11 -10.19 21.55
CA GLY A 22 11.90 -10.83 21.01
C GLY A 22 10.86 -9.81 20.56
N LEU A 23 10.63 -8.75 21.35
CA LEU A 23 9.67 -7.69 21.03
C LEU A 23 10.13 -6.85 19.82
N ALA A 24 11.41 -6.51 19.73
CA ALA A 24 11.98 -5.80 18.59
C ALA A 24 11.90 -6.63 17.30
N VAL A 25 12.19 -7.93 17.37
CA VAL A 25 12.05 -8.84 16.22
C VAL A 25 10.58 -9.01 15.83
N GLY A 26 9.67 -9.09 16.79
CA GLY A 26 8.22 -9.15 16.53
C GLY A 26 7.69 -7.88 15.83
N LEU A 27 8.11 -6.70 16.28
CA LEU A 27 7.73 -5.42 15.67
C LEU A 27 8.30 -5.26 14.25
N LEU A 28 9.52 -5.75 14.01
CA LEU A 28 10.12 -5.73 12.66
C LEU A 28 9.35 -6.62 11.67
N TRP A 29 8.67 -7.66 12.16
CA TRP A 29 7.93 -8.61 11.34
C TRP A 29 6.45 -8.24 11.12
N ALA A 30 5.93 -7.30 11.91
CA ALA A 30 4.57 -6.76 11.78
C ALA A 30 4.23 -6.20 10.37
N PRO A 31 5.09 -5.40 9.71
CA PRO A 31 4.78 -4.89 8.36
C PRO A 31 4.75 -5.99 7.28
N CYS A 32 5.39 -7.14 7.52
CA CYS A 32 5.45 -8.25 6.57
C CYS A 32 4.23 -9.19 6.69
N ALA A 33 3.73 -9.37 7.91
CA ALA A 33 2.57 -10.21 8.20
C ALA A 33 1.22 -9.53 7.88
N GLY A 34 1.22 -8.19 7.77
CA GLY A 34 0.01 -7.37 7.58
C GLY A 34 -0.89 -7.82 6.42
N PRO A 35 -0.38 -8.02 5.19
CA PRO A 35 -1.20 -8.42 4.06
C PRO A 35 -1.87 -9.79 4.24
N VAL A 36 -1.15 -10.76 4.83
CA VAL A 36 -1.66 -12.12 5.05
C VAL A 36 -2.74 -12.13 6.13
N LEU A 37 -2.52 -11.44 7.25
CA LEU A 37 -3.52 -11.32 8.32
C LEU A 37 -4.76 -10.56 7.84
N GLY A 38 -4.58 -9.50 7.04
CA GLY A 38 -5.67 -8.77 6.40
C GLY A 38 -6.54 -9.68 5.52
N ALA A 39 -5.91 -10.51 4.68
CA ALA A 39 -6.63 -11.46 3.83
C ALA A 39 -7.41 -12.51 4.64
N ILE A 40 -6.83 -13.04 5.72
CA ILE A 40 -7.51 -14.01 6.61
C ILE A 40 -8.72 -13.37 7.30
N LEU A 41 -8.57 -12.14 7.80
CA LEU A 41 -9.65 -11.39 8.44
C LEU A 41 -10.78 -11.08 7.46
N SER A 42 -10.47 -10.61 6.24
CA SER A 42 -11.46 -10.35 5.20
C SER A 42 -12.22 -11.62 4.79
N LEU A 43 -11.56 -12.77 4.69
CA LEU A 43 -12.20 -14.03 4.37
C LEU A 43 -13.14 -14.52 5.48
N GLY A 44 -12.78 -14.27 6.75
CA GLY A 44 -13.61 -14.60 7.91
C GLY A 44 -14.92 -13.80 7.98
N PHE A 45 -14.97 -12.59 7.42
CA PHE A 45 -16.21 -11.81 7.32
C PHE A 45 -17.19 -12.34 6.27
N VAL A 46 -16.71 -12.99 5.20
CA VAL A 46 -17.54 -13.43 4.07
C VAL A 46 -18.11 -14.85 4.27
N HIS A 47 -17.38 -15.72 4.97
CA HIS A 47 -17.83 -17.07 5.29
C HIS A 47 -17.89 -17.29 6.81
N PRO A 48 -19.06 -17.20 7.45
CA PRO A 48 -19.22 -17.37 8.90
C PRO A 48 -19.11 -18.85 9.37
N GLY A 49 -18.14 -19.60 8.82
CA GLY A 49 -17.73 -20.90 9.32
C GLY A 49 -16.54 -20.74 10.26
N GLN A 50 -16.77 -20.76 11.57
CA GLN A 50 -15.74 -20.51 12.60
C GLN A 50 -14.53 -21.48 12.53
N ALA A 51 -14.70 -22.65 11.91
CA ALA A 51 -13.66 -23.67 11.82
C ALA A 51 -12.54 -23.34 10.81
N THR A 52 -12.83 -22.58 9.73
CA THR A 52 -11.83 -22.30 8.69
C THR A 52 -10.85 -21.20 9.09
N THR A 53 -11.33 -20.13 9.71
CA THR A 53 -10.48 -19.00 10.13
C THR A 53 -9.52 -19.39 11.25
N GLY A 54 -10.00 -20.17 12.23
CA GLY A 54 -9.16 -20.72 13.31
C GLY A 54 -8.07 -21.66 12.79
N GLY A 55 -8.39 -22.52 11.81
CA GLY A 55 -7.42 -23.42 11.17
C GLY A 55 -6.32 -22.68 10.42
N LEU A 56 -6.67 -21.62 9.68
CA LEU A 56 -5.68 -20.80 8.96
C LEU A 56 -4.74 -20.06 9.92
N LEU A 57 -5.26 -19.53 11.03
CA LEU A 57 -4.44 -18.86 12.06
C LEU A 57 -3.46 -19.82 12.74
N LEU A 58 -3.89 -21.05 13.05
CA LEU A 58 -3.03 -22.08 13.62
C LEU A 58 -1.95 -22.55 12.64
N ALA A 59 -2.30 -22.74 11.36
CA ALA A 59 -1.34 -23.09 10.33
C ALA A 59 -0.26 -21.99 10.18
N TYR A 60 -0.68 -20.72 10.12
CA TYR A 60 0.24 -19.58 10.06
C TYR A 60 1.17 -19.50 11.28
N GLY A 61 0.61 -19.65 12.49
CA GLY A 61 1.38 -19.66 13.73
C GLY A 61 2.39 -20.82 13.80
N SER A 62 1.99 -22.01 13.34
CA SER A 62 2.87 -23.20 13.33
C SER A 62 4.06 -23.04 12.38
N GLY A 63 3.87 -22.35 11.24
CA GLY A 63 4.95 -22.06 10.29
C GLY A 63 6.01 -21.14 10.90
N GLY A 64 5.58 -20.06 11.56
CA GLY A 64 6.48 -19.16 12.27
C GLY A 64 7.27 -19.86 13.39
N ALA A 65 6.58 -20.71 14.17
CA ALA A 65 7.20 -21.49 15.23
C ALA A 65 8.25 -22.48 14.69
N LEU A 66 7.94 -23.18 13.59
CA LEU A 66 8.85 -24.14 12.95
C LEU A 66 10.11 -23.45 12.44
N MET A 67 9.97 -22.28 11.82
CA MET A 67 11.10 -21.53 11.27
C MET A 67 12.05 -21.04 12.37
N LEU A 68 11.50 -20.53 13.48
CA LEU A 68 12.29 -20.11 14.65
C LEU A 68 12.97 -21.30 15.34
N PHE A 69 12.28 -22.45 15.42
CA PHE A 69 12.82 -23.68 15.98
C PHE A 69 14.02 -24.21 15.15
N LEU A 70 13.88 -24.25 13.82
CA LEU A 70 14.96 -24.64 12.92
C LEU A 70 16.14 -23.68 13.02
N LEU A 71 15.89 -22.37 13.08
CA LEU A 71 16.95 -21.38 13.21
C LEU A 71 17.70 -21.51 14.55
N GLY A 72 16.99 -21.80 15.64
CA GLY A 72 17.60 -22.05 16.96
C GLY A 72 18.47 -23.31 16.95
N TRP A 73 17.96 -24.42 16.42
CA TRP A 73 18.68 -25.69 16.38
C TRP A 73 19.91 -25.59 15.45
N CYS A 74 19.72 -25.15 14.21
CA CYS A 74 20.82 -24.99 13.26
C CYS A 74 21.80 -23.91 13.70
N GLY A 75 21.31 -22.81 14.29
CA GLY A 75 22.13 -21.72 14.79
C GLY A 75 23.07 -22.14 15.91
N ALA A 76 22.61 -22.94 16.88
CA ALA A 76 23.45 -23.44 17.96
C ALA A 76 24.56 -24.40 17.45
N ALA A 77 24.22 -25.30 16.52
CA ALA A 77 25.17 -26.22 15.92
C ALA A 77 26.20 -25.51 15.01
N LEU A 78 25.76 -24.45 14.31
CA LEU A 78 26.60 -23.69 13.40
C LEU A 78 27.54 -22.73 14.15
N ILE A 79 27.03 -22.01 15.16
CA ILE A 79 27.81 -21.09 15.99
C ILE A 79 28.92 -21.82 16.77
N THR A 80 28.64 -23.03 17.27
CA THR A 80 29.67 -23.84 17.96
C THR A 80 30.77 -24.31 17.02
N ARG A 81 30.45 -24.63 15.75
CA ARG A 81 31.45 -24.94 14.72
C ARG A 81 32.25 -23.72 14.27
N LEU A 82 31.61 -22.58 14.04
CA LEU A 82 32.28 -21.34 13.61
C LEU A 82 33.17 -20.72 14.69
N ARG A 83 32.84 -20.91 15.98
CA ARG A 83 33.68 -20.46 17.10
C ARG A 83 35.05 -21.14 17.19
N ARG A 84 35.28 -22.26 16.48
CA ARG A 84 36.63 -22.85 16.34
C ARG A 84 37.58 -21.99 15.51
N GLY A 85 37.07 -21.08 14.68
CA GLY A 85 37.87 -20.13 13.90
C GLY A 85 37.74 -18.71 14.44
N GLN A 86 38.42 -18.39 15.56
CA GLN A 86 38.34 -17.07 16.22
C GLN A 86 38.67 -15.88 15.28
N ALA A 87 39.54 -16.07 14.28
CA ALA A 87 39.88 -15.05 13.28
C ALA A 87 38.78 -14.77 12.24
N PHE A 88 37.85 -15.72 12.03
CA PHE A 88 36.75 -15.56 11.08
C PHE A 88 35.61 -14.72 11.66
N GLY A 89 35.41 -14.76 12.99
CA GLY A 89 34.36 -14.01 13.67
C GLY A 89 34.51 -12.48 13.53
N GLU A 90 35.73 -11.97 13.63
CA GLU A 90 36.03 -10.54 13.48
C GLU A 90 35.78 -10.06 12.04
N ARG A 91 36.22 -10.84 11.04
CA ARG A 91 35.97 -10.54 9.63
C ARG A 91 34.48 -10.61 9.29
N LEU A 92 33.77 -11.61 9.80
CA LEU A 92 32.34 -11.78 9.60
C LEU A 92 31.55 -10.61 10.21
N ARG A 93 31.94 -10.15 11.41
CA ARG A 93 31.31 -9.01 12.07
C ARG A 93 31.54 -7.69 11.31
N ARG A 94 32.75 -7.47 10.79
CA ARG A 94 33.04 -6.30 9.94
C ARG A 94 32.29 -6.33 8.62
N LEU A 95 32.20 -7.49 7.98
CA LEU A 95 31.43 -7.68 6.74
C LEU A 95 29.93 -7.49 6.98
N ALA A 96 29.38 -8.03 8.08
CA ALA A 96 27.97 -7.84 8.44
C ALA A 96 27.64 -6.38 8.74
N GLY A 97 28.51 -5.66 9.46
CA GLY A 97 28.36 -4.23 9.70
C GLY A 97 28.43 -3.40 8.42
N GLY A 98 29.38 -3.70 7.53
CA GLY A 98 29.50 -3.06 6.23
C GLY A 98 28.28 -3.32 5.33
N ALA A 99 27.78 -4.55 5.31
CA ALA A 99 26.58 -4.92 4.57
C ALA A 99 25.33 -4.18 5.09
N MET A 100 25.22 -3.99 6.40
CA MET A 100 24.10 -3.27 7.02
C MET A 100 24.14 -1.77 6.70
N LEU A 101 25.33 -1.15 6.68
CA LEU A 101 25.47 0.24 6.25
C LEU A 101 25.23 0.41 4.75
N ALA A 102 25.69 -0.55 3.95
CA ALA A 102 25.45 -0.56 2.51
C ALA A 102 23.97 -0.68 2.19
N SER A 103 23.21 -1.53 2.90
CA SER A 103 21.76 -1.64 2.69
C SER A 103 21.01 -0.35 3.08
N VAL A 104 21.41 0.33 4.17
CA VAL A 104 20.84 1.63 4.53
C VAL A 104 21.12 2.69 3.44
N ALA A 105 22.34 2.74 2.92
CA ALA A 105 22.70 3.65 1.83
C ALA A 105 21.93 3.34 0.53
N LEU A 106 21.65 2.07 0.28
CA LEU A 106 20.90 1.61 -0.90
C LEU A 106 19.40 1.94 -0.82
N ILE A 107 18.82 1.86 0.38
CA ILE A 107 17.44 2.30 0.65
C ILE A 107 17.36 3.83 0.52
N ALA A 108 18.32 4.57 1.08
CA ALA A 108 18.35 6.03 1.01
C ALA A 108 18.50 6.57 -0.43
N SER A 109 19.16 5.82 -1.31
CA SER A 109 19.36 6.18 -2.72
C SER A 109 18.20 5.75 -3.64
N GLY A 110 17.14 5.12 -3.11
CA GLY A 110 16.00 4.65 -3.91
C GLY A 110 16.33 3.42 -4.78
N GLY A 111 17.44 2.74 -4.49
CA GLY A 111 17.80 1.46 -5.12
C GLY A 111 16.96 0.29 -4.61
N ASP A 112 16.07 0.51 -3.65
CA ASP A 112 15.10 -0.46 -3.14
C ASP A 112 14.22 -1.03 -4.27
N ARG A 113 13.91 -0.21 -5.29
CA ARG A 113 13.17 -0.64 -6.48
C ARG A 113 13.88 -1.72 -7.29
N TYR A 114 15.21 -1.76 -7.26
CA TYR A 114 16.01 -2.78 -7.95
C TYR A 114 16.07 -4.09 -7.14
N LEU A 115 16.12 -4.01 -5.81
CA LEU A 115 16.06 -5.20 -4.93
C LEU A 115 14.67 -5.82 -4.82
N GLN A 116 13.60 -5.05 -4.97
CA GLN A 116 12.24 -5.61 -5.07
C GLN A 116 12.11 -6.55 -6.28
N SER A 117 12.86 -6.32 -7.36
CA SER A 117 12.91 -7.25 -8.50
C SER A 117 13.63 -8.58 -8.19
N ALA A 118 14.54 -8.59 -7.21
CA ALA A 118 15.24 -9.80 -6.77
C ALA A 118 14.32 -10.73 -5.95
N GLY A 119 13.25 -10.21 -5.36
CA GLY A 119 12.14 -10.99 -4.80
C GLY A 119 11.25 -11.65 -5.87
N GLY A 120 11.55 -11.48 -7.15
CA GLY A 120 10.74 -12.00 -8.25
C GLY A 120 10.52 -13.52 -8.19
N LEU A 121 11.43 -14.29 -7.58
CA LEU A 121 11.24 -15.73 -7.39
C LEU A 121 10.11 -16.05 -6.40
N SER A 122 10.07 -15.38 -5.24
CA SER A 122 8.98 -15.58 -4.27
C SER A 122 7.66 -15.08 -4.85
N GLN A 123 7.69 -13.94 -5.54
CA GLN A 123 6.52 -13.39 -6.23
C GLN A 123 5.98 -14.36 -7.30
N ALA A 124 6.88 -14.99 -8.07
CA ALA A 124 6.51 -15.95 -9.10
C ALA A 124 5.97 -17.26 -8.50
N LEU A 125 6.51 -17.71 -7.37
CA LEU A 125 6.01 -18.87 -6.64
C LEU A 125 4.62 -18.59 -6.05
N GLU A 126 4.44 -17.42 -5.44
CA GLU A 126 3.14 -16.97 -4.91
C GLU A 126 2.11 -16.88 -6.02
N GLN A 127 2.43 -16.29 -7.18
CA GLN A 127 1.53 -16.23 -8.33
C GLN A 127 1.17 -17.63 -8.86
N ARG A 128 2.13 -18.55 -8.92
CA ARG A 128 1.88 -19.95 -9.35
C ARG A 128 1.03 -20.72 -8.35
N LEU A 129 1.20 -20.50 -7.05
CA LEU A 129 0.36 -21.08 -6.02
C LEU A 129 -1.05 -20.47 -6.04
N ALA A 130 -1.14 -19.15 -6.18
CA ALA A 130 -2.40 -18.43 -6.26
C ALA A 130 -3.23 -18.82 -7.49
N ALA A 131 -2.58 -19.17 -8.61
CA ALA A 131 -3.24 -19.71 -9.80
C ALA A 131 -3.73 -21.16 -9.64
N ARG A 132 -3.17 -21.91 -8.66
CA ARG A 132 -3.55 -23.29 -8.35
C ARG A 132 -4.64 -23.38 -7.27
N LEU A 133 -4.83 -22.32 -6.49
CA LEU A 133 -5.86 -22.23 -5.47
C LEU A 133 -7.14 -21.62 -6.06
N PRO A 134 -8.33 -22.11 -5.69
CA PRO A 134 -9.58 -21.46 -6.06
C PRO A 134 -9.58 -20.06 -5.44
N GLN A 135 -9.43 -19.03 -6.28
CA GLN A 135 -9.65 -17.66 -5.85
C GLN A 135 -11.15 -17.53 -5.56
N PRO A 136 -11.56 -17.10 -4.35
CA PRO A 136 -12.95 -16.70 -4.15
C PRO A 136 -13.18 -15.52 -5.11
N GLU A 137 -13.98 -15.73 -6.16
CA GLU A 137 -14.40 -14.66 -7.05
C GLU A 137 -15.16 -13.64 -6.20
N GLN A 138 -14.45 -12.59 -5.78
CA GLN A 138 -15.08 -11.44 -5.18
C GLN A 138 -15.75 -10.70 -6.33
N LYS A 139 -16.99 -11.13 -6.63
CA LYS A 139 -17.90 -10.40 -7.51
C LYS A 139 -18.20 -9.08 -6.81
N THR A 140 -17.35 -8.09 -7.07
CA THR A 140 -17.60 -6.70 -6.72
C THR A 140 -18.76 -6.22 -7.58
N SER A 141 -19.98 -6.59 -7.18
CA SER A 141 -21.20 -6.05 -7.74
C SER A 141 -21.33 -4.64 -7.18
N LEU A 142 -20.90 -3.65 -7.96
CA LEU A 142 -21.17 -2.24 -7.68
C LEU A 142 -22.70 -2.05 -7.71
N GLN A 143 -23.35 -2.17 -6.55
CA GLN A 143 -24.75 -1.80 -6.41
C GLN A 143 -24.82 -0.30 -6.18
N PRO A 144 -25.56 0.46 -7.00
CA PRO A 144 -25.78 1.88 -6.74
C PRO A 144 -26.45 2.03 -5.37
N ILE A 145 -25.88 2.86 -4.49
CA ILE A 145 -26.42 3.18 -3.15
C ILE A 145 -27.84 3.77 -3.24
N ALA A 146 -28.22 4.29 -4.40
CA ALA A 146 -29.59 4.53 -4.82
C ALA A 146 -29.65 4.51 -6.36
N ALA A 147 -30.73 3.99 -6.94
CA ALA A 147 -31.05 4.30 -8.33
C ALA A 147 -31.32 5.81 -8.39
N PRO A 148 -30.62 6.61 -9.21
CA PRO A 148 -30.91 8.01 -9.36
C PRO A 148 -32.37 8.12 -9.80
N GLN A 149 -33.25 8.69 -8.97
CA GLN A 149 -34.55 9.13 -9.43
C GLN A 149 -34.26 10.26 -10.42
N PRO A 150 -34.54 10.10 -11.72
CA PRO A 150 -34.26 11.16 -12.68
C PRO A 150 -35.18 12.34 -12.37
N SER A 151 -34.66 13.33 -11.66
CA SER A 151 -35.26 14.65 -11.65
C SER A 151 -35.11 15.21 -13.05
N SER A 152 -36.23 15.48 -13.72
CA SER A 152 -36.28 15.93 -15.11
C SER A 152 -35.66 17.32 -15.33
N ALA A 153 -35.45 18.09 -14.25
CA ALA A 153 -34.91 19.44 -14.33
C ALA A 153 -33.41 19.47 -14.04
N MET A 154 -32.63 19.98 -14.99
CA MET A 154 -31.23 20.34 -14.75
C MET A 154 -31.15 21.40 -13.64
N PRO A 155 -30.34 21.19 -12.59
CA PRO A 155 -30.12 22.20 -11.57
C PRO A 155 -29.53 23.49 -12.15
N SER A 156 -29.77 24.62 -11.48
CA SER A 156 -29.17 25.89 -11.88
C SER A 156 -27.65 25.81 -11.81
N LEU A 157 -26.97 26.36 -12.83
CA LEU A 157 -25.52 26.54 -12.85
C LEU A 157 -25.08 27.89 -12.22
N ALA A 158 -25.99 28.56 -11.51
CA ALA A 158 -25.68 29.78 -10.77
C ALA A 158 -24.89 29.47 -9.49
N GLY A 159 -24.13 30.46 -9.00
CA GLY A 159 -23.35 30.35 -7.75
C GLY A 159 -21.84 30.19 -7.94
N GLY A 160 -21.37 29.94 -9.16
CA GLY A 160 -19.95 30.01 -9.50
C GLY A 160 -19.42 31.45 -9.48
N SER A 161 -18.17 31.64 -9.07
CA SER A 161 -17.53 32.96 -8.98
C SER A 161 -17.11 33.52 -10.35
N ALA A 162 -16.73 32.65 -11.29
CA ALA A 162 -16.31 33.02 -12.63
C ALA A 162 -16.47 31.85 -13.60
N TRP A 163 -16.54 32.16 -14.89
CA TRP A 163 -16.48 31.20 -15.99
C TRP A 163 -15.14 31.29 -16.71
N ILE A 164 -14.56 30.13 -17.01
CA ILE A 164 -13.28 29.99 -17.73
C ILE A 164 -13.56 29.24 -19.03
N ASN A 165 -12.85 29.58 -20.11
CA ASN A 165 -12.99 29.00 -21.46
C ASN A 165 -14.33 29.26 -22.18
N SER A 166 -15.32 29.88 -21.53
CA SER A 166 -16.56 30.35 -22.17
C SER A 166 -17.25 31.46 -21.39
N PRO A 167 -18.20 32.20 -22.00
CA PRO A 167 -19.22 32.93 -21.25
C PRO A 167 -20.07 31.98 -20.41
N ALA A 168 -20.83 32.53 -19.45
CA ALA A 168 -21.74 31.76 -18.61
C ALA A 168 -22.70 30.89 -19.43
N LEU A 169 -22.78 29.61 -19.11
CA LEU A 169 -23.71 28.66 -19.73
C LEU A 169 -25.01 28.63 -18.92
N THR A 170 -26.14 28.67 -19.60
CA THR A 170 -27.47 28.56 -19.00
C THR A 170 -28.15 27.26 -19.42
N PRO A 171 -29.06 26.69 -18.61
CA PRO A 171 -29.77 25.47 -18.97
C PRO A 171 -30.49 25.55 -20.33
N GLU A 172 -30.98 26.73 -20.71
CA GLU A 172 -31.67 26.96 -21.99
C GLU A 172 -30.74 26.72 -23.19
N ARG A 173 -29.48 27.15 -23.09
CA ARG A 173 -28.48 26.93 -24.16
C ARG A 173 -27.96 25.50 -24.24
N LEU A 174 -28.22 24.72 -23.19
CA LEU A 174 -27.80 23.32 -23.08
C LEU A 174 -28.91 22.34 -23.46
N LYS A 175 -30.13 22.83 -23.74
CA LYS A 175 -31.24 21.98 -24.22
C LYS A 175 -30.86 21.24 -25.51
N GLY A 176 -31.18 19.95 -25.55
CA GLY A 176 -30.89 19.07 -26.69
C GLY A 176 -29.44 18.58 -26.76
N LYS A 177 -28.60 18.94 -25.78
CA LYS A 177 -27.21 18.46 -25.65
C LYS A 177 -27.11 17.48 -24.49
N VAL A 178 -26.18 16.54 -24.60
CA VAL A 178 -25.80 15.70 -23.45
C VAL A 178 -24.80 16.51 -22.64
N VAL A 179 -25.10 16.76 -21.37
CA VAL A 179 -24.24 17.55 -20.48
C VAL A 179 -23.62 16.65 -19.44
N LEU A 180 -22.28 16.58 -19.43
CA LEU A 180 -21.51 15.98 -18.36
C LEU A 180 -21.06 17.10 -17.41
N VAL A 181 -21.48 17.02 -16.15
CA VAL A 181 -21.00 17.92 -15.08
C VAL A 181 -19.97 17.16 -14.27
N ASP A 182 -18.72 17.63 -14.31
CA ASP A 182 -17.58 17.00 -13.64
C ASP A 182 -17.08 17.90 -12.51
N PHE A 183 -17.19 17.44 -11.27
CA PHE A 183 -16.72 18.19 -10.09
C PHE A 183 -15.27 17.82 -9.82
N TRP A 184 -14.40 18.83 -9.77
CA TRP A 184 -12.98 18.60 -9.63
C TRP A 184 -12.30 19.71 -8.82
N THR A 185 -11.09 19.42 -8.37
CA THR A 185 -10.16 20.43 -7.87
C THR A 185 -8.74 20.13 -8.34
N ARG A 186 -7.86 21.13 -8.28
CA ARG A 186 -6.54 21.12 -8.93
C ARG A 186 -5.57 20.13 -8.29
N GLU A 187 -5.51 20.09 -6.96
CA GLU A 187 -4.56 19.24 -6.22
C GLU A 187 -5.12 17.86 -5.89
N CYS A 188 -6.36 17.58 -6.28
CA CYS A 188 -6.97 16.27 -6.11
C CYS A 188 -6.34 15.22 -7.04
N ILE A 189 -5.58 14.28 -6.47
CA ILE A 189 -4.91 13.22 -7.24
C ILE A 189 -5.90 12.35 -8.01
N ASN A 190 -7.05 12.02 -7.42
CA ASN A 190 -8.11 11.29 -8.11
C ASN A 190 -8.62 12.03 -9.35
N CYS A 191 -8.78 13.34 -9.23
CA CYS A 191 -9.23 14.21 -10.31
C CYS A 191 -8.18 14.31 -11.42
N GLN A 192 -6.90 14.43 -11.06
CA GLN A 192 -5.79 14.40 -12.03
C GLN A 192 -5.75 13.09 -12.84
N HIS A 193 -6.13 11.96 -12.23
CA HIS A 193 -6.23 10.69 -12.93
C HIS A 193 -7.46 10.57 -13.84
N THR A 194 -8.58 11.23 -13.52
CA THR A 194 -9.82 11.17 -14.33
C THR A 194 -9.85 12.21 -15.45
N LEU A 195 -9.25 13.38 -15.25
CA LEU A 195 -9.26 14.52 -16.18
C LEU A 195 -8.83 14.17 -17.62
N PRO A 196 -7.78 13.36 -17.88
CA PRO A 196 -7.41 12.98 -19.24
C PRO A 196 -8.54 12.26 -19.99
N TYR A 197 -9.28 11.37 -19.31
CA TYR A 197 -10.39 10.64 -19.91
C TYR A 197 -11.58 11.56 -20.21
N VAL A 198 -11.90 12.46 -19.28
CA VAL A 198 -12.96 13.46 -19.47
C VAL A 198 -12.63 14.38 -20.64
N ARG A 199 -11.37 14.80 -20.78
CA ARG A 199 -10.89 15.59 -21.91
C ARG A 199 -11.02 14.83 -23.24
N ASP A 200 -10.68 13.55 -23.25
CA ASP A 200 -10.79 12.72 -24.44
C ASP A 200 -12.26 12.53 -24.85
N TRP A 201 -13.18 12.35 -23.90
CA TRP A 201 -14.61 12.33 -24.18
C TRP A 201 -15.12 13.68 -24.72
N ALA A 202 -14.70 14.79 -24.11
CA ALA A 202 -15.06 16.13 -24.55
C ALA A 202 -14.63 16.38 -26.01
N ASN A 203 -13.46 15.88 -26.40
CA ASN A 203 -12.97 15.99 -27.78
C ASN A 203 -13.70 15.04 -28.73
N LYS A 204 -13.83 13.77 -28.35
CA LYS A 204 -14.41 12.71 -29.19
C LYS A 204 -15.88 12.94 -29.49
N TYR A 205 -16.66 13.38 -28.50
CA TYR A 205 -18.12 13.49 -28.61
C TYR A 205 -18.62 14.93 -28.79
N ARG A 206 -17.72 15.90 -28.96
CA ARG A 206 -18.09 17.31 -29.19
C ARG A 206 -19.06 17.47 -30.35
N ALA A 207 -18.76 16.83 -31.48
CA ALA A 207 -19.57 16.86 -32.69
C ALA A 207 -20.91 16.12 -32.54
N ALA A 208 -20.97 15.13 -31.63
CA ALA A 208 -22.19 14.39 -31.31
C ALA A 208 -23.09 15.11 -30.29
N GLY A 209 -22.72 16.31 -29.84
CA GLY A 209 -23.51 17.12 -28.93
C GLY A 209 -23.20 16.94 -27.44
N LEU A 210 -22.08 16.31 -27.09
CA LEU A 210 -21.59 16.30 -25.70
C LEU A 210 -21.02 17.66 -25.31
N VAL A 211 -21.47 18.19 -24.17
CA VAL A 211 -20.90 19.36 -23.50
C VAL A 211 -20.38 18.94 -22.14
N VAL A 212 -19.12 19.21 -21.87
CA VAL A 212 -18.51 18.95 -20.56
C VAL A 212 -18.37 20.28 -19.80
N ILE A 213 -18.88 20.30 -18.57
CA ILE A 213 -18.79 21.43 -17.64
C ILE A 213 -17.98 20.97 -16.43
N GLY A 214 -16.74 21.44 -16.34
CA GLY A 214 -15.89 21.22 -15.17
C GLY A 214 -16.20 22.23 -14.07
N VAL A 215 -16.81 21.77 -12.97
CA VAL A 215 -17.11 22.60 -11.79
C VAL A 215 -15.93 22.51 -10.84
N HIS A 216 -15.09 23.54 -10.83
CA HIS A 216 -13.96 23.65 -9.92
C HIS A 216 -14.44 24.05 -8.51
N THR A 217 -14.37 23.11 -7.56
CA THR A 217 -14.73 23.32 -6.16
C THR A 217 -13.46 23.27 -5.30
N PRO A 218 -12.86 24.42 -4.96
CA PRO A 218 -11.56 24.47 -4.29
C PRO A 218 -11.63 23.86 -2.89
N GLU A 219 -10.73 22.93 -2.59
CA GLU A 219 -10.54 22.34 -1.27
C GLU A 219 -9.73 23.30 -0.39
N TYR A 220 -8.72 23.95 -0.99
CA TYR A 220 -7.80 24.84 -0.30
C TYR A 220 -7.93 26.31 -0.74
N PRO A 221 -7.54 27.29 0.11
CA PRO A 221 -7.62 28.70 -0.22
C PRO A 221 -6.84 29.12 -1.49
N TRP A 222 -5.68 28.50 -1.74
CA TRP A 222 -4.83 28.83 -2.90
C TRP A 222 -5.42 28.36 -4.23
N GLU A 223 -6.28 27.34 -4.22
CA GLU A 223 -6.97 26.83 -5.41
C GLU A 223 -8.09 27.77 -5.91
N ARG A 224 -8.40 28.85 -5.17
CA ARG A 224 -9.38 29.86 -5.59
C ARG A 224 -8.83 30.84 -6.62
N SER A 225 -7.51 30.86 -6.82
CA SER A 225 -6.86 31.84 -7.68
C SER A 225 -7.08 31.52 -9.16
N LEU A 226 -7.88 32.36 -9.84
CA LEU A 226 -8.21 32.19 -11.27
C LEU A 226 -6.99 32.06 -12.21
N PRO A 227 -5.86 32.77 -11.99
CA PRO A 227 -4.68 32.60 -12.83
C PRO A 227 -4.08 31.18 -12.78
N LEU A 228 -4.27 30.43 -11.68
CA LEU A 228 -3.77 29.06 -11.55
C LEU A 228 -4.70 28.01 -12.19
N LEU A 229 -5.88 28.43 -12.69
CA LEU A 229 -6.92 27.57 -13.28
C LEU A 229 -7.08 27.75 -14.81
N ARG A 230 -6.27 28.62 -15.42
CA ARG A 230 -6.20 28.78 -16.88
C ARG A 230 -5.09 27.92 -17.45
#